data_AF-Q12QN1-F1
#
_entry.id   AF-Q12QN1-F1
#
_cell.length_a   1.000
_cell.length_b   1.000
_cell.length_c   1.000
_cell.angle_alpha   90.00
_cell.angle_beta   90.00
_cell.angle_gamma   90.00
#
_symmetry.space_group_name_H-M   'P 1'
#
loop_
_entity.id
_entity.type
_entity.pdbx_description
1 polymer ?
#
loop_
_entity_poly.entity_id
_entity_poly.type
_entity_poly.pdbx_seq_one_letter_code
_entity_poly.pdbx_strand_id
1 'polypeptide(L)'
;MKKNPFLGLNLIFIIFSCYLTPADARYDNAEEDELALMQAQLNSEVMSQPFLAEKPEEVDAYIKSMLDKNVTPPEYSGSHWRPGYTCRDLLRYDWSEYRNCRYYHRYHGRYYY
;
A
#
# COMPACT_ATOMS: atom_id res chain seq x y z
N MET A 1 29.07 17.53 65.13
CA MET A 1 29.53 16.21 65.64
C MET A 1 28.36 15.23 65.46
N LYS A 2 28.46 14.23 64.56
CA LYS A 2 28.81 12.81 64.83
C LYS A 2 27.83 12.17 65.85
N LYS A 3 27.06 11.09 65.62
CA LYS A 3 27.02 9.99 64.64
C LYS A 3 25.60 9.36 64.69
N ASN A 4 25.15 8.75 63.59
CA ASN A 4 24.11 7.71 63.61
C ASN A 4 24.70 6.40 64.14
N PRO A 5 23.92 5.54 64.80
CA PRO A 5 24.20 4.11 64.80
C PRO A 5 23.03 3.32 64.19
N PHE A 6 23.41 2.63 63.12
CA PHE A 6 22.85 1.42 62.55
C PHE A 6 22.81 0.32 63.64
N LEU A 7 21.71 -0.43 63.80
CA LEU A 7 21.70 -1.90 64.02
C LEU A 7 20.29 -2.47 64.29
N GLY A 8 19.98 -3.61 63.64
CA GLY A 8 18.83 -4.48 63.91
C GLY A 8 18.06 -4.80 62.62
N LEU A 9 18.62 -5.48 61.61
CA LEU A 9 19.06 -6.88 61.54
C LEU A 9 17.91 -7.91 61.66
N ASN A 10 17.57 -8.49 60.49
CA ASN A 10 17.04 -9.84 60.23
C ASN A 10 15.61 -10.21 60.68
N LEU A 11 14.66 -10.10 59.75
CA LEU A 11 13.78 -11.22 59.36
C LEU A 11 13.12 -10.87 58.01
N ILE A 12 12.74 -11.86 57.21
CA ILE A 12 12.20 -11.76 55.83
C ILE A 12 13.30 -11.79 54.75
N PHE A 13 14.07 -12.88 54.80
CA PHE A 13 14.90 -13.36 53.71
C PHE A 13 14.39 -14.75 53.26
N ILE A 14 13.10 -14.93 52.98
CA ILE A 14 12.56 -16.16 52.37
C ILE A 14 11.35 -15.85 51.47
N ILE A 15 11.58 -15.20 50.32
CA ILE A 15 10.84 -15.44 49.06
C ILE A 15 11.82 -15.27 47.89
N PHE A 16 13.02 -15.82 48.03
CA PHE A 16 13.98 -16.00 46.95
C PHE A 16 14.03 -17.49 46.61
N SER A 17 13.13 -17.94 45.74
CA SER A 17 13.27 -19.12 44.88
C SER A 17 11.94 -19.42 44.18
N CYS A 18 11.68 -18.71 43.08
CA CYS A 18 10.97 -19.30 41.96
C CYS A 18 11.84 -19.08 40.73
N TYR A 19 12.79 -20.00 40.57
CA TYR A 19 13.43 -20.43 39.33
C TYR A 19 13.58 -19.37 38.24
N LEU A 20 14.73 -18.69 38.26
CA LEU A 20 15.41 -18.35 37.02
C LEU A 20 15.70 -19.66 36.28
N THR A 21 14.97 -19.90 35.20
CA THR A 21 15.57 -20.29 33.91
C THR A 21 14.61 -19.86 32.80
N PRO A 22 14.79 -18.69 32.15
CA PRO A 22 14.51 -18.66 30.72
C PRO A 22 15.60 -19.52 30.07
N ALA A 23 15.27 -20.79 29.81
CA ALA A 23 16.03 -21.62 28.88
C ALA A 23 16.17 -20.86 27.56
N ASP A 24 17.36 -20.91 26.98
CA ASP A 24 17.80 -20.19 25.78
C ASP A 24 16.70 -20.02 24.71
N ALA A 25 16.08 -18.85 24.67
CA ALA A 25 15.49 -18.35 23.44
C ALA A 25 16.62 -17.72 22.61
N ARG A 26 17.55 -18.54 22.10
CA ARG A 26 18.20 -18.22 20.82
C ARG A 26 17.18 -18.51 19.72
N TYR A 27 16.09 -17.77 19.76
CA TYR A 27 15.11 -17.73 18.70
C TYR A 27 15.74 -16.88 17.58
N ASP A 28 15.62 -17.39 16.37
CA ASP A 28 16.42 -17.04 15.22
C ASP A 28 16.24 -15.54 14.85
N ASN A 29 17.15 -14.68 15.33
CA ASN A 29 17.10 -13.24 15.03
C ASN A 29 17.20 -13.00 13.51
N ALA A 30 17.85 -13.92 12.78
CA ALA A 30 17.93 -13.86 11.33
C ALA A 30 16.56 -14.06 10.66
N GLU A 31 15.71 -14.94 11.21
CA GLU A 31 14.36 -15.18 10.68
C GLU A 31 13.44 -13.98 10.97
N GLU A 32 13.51 -13.40 12.18
CA GLU A 32 12.74 -12.18 12.51
C GLU A 32 13.16 -10.98 11.67
N ASP A 33 14.46 -10.78 11.45
CA ASP A 33 14.98 -9.70 10.60
C ASP A 33 14.55 -9.89 9.14
N GLU A 34 14.58 -11.12 8.62
CA GLU A 34 14.10 -11.44 7.27
C GLU A 34 12.60 -11.19 7.12
N LEU A 35 11.80 -11.60 8.11
CA LEU A 35 10.36 -11.35 8.15
C LEU A 35 10.03 -9.86 8.24
N ALA A 36 10.79 -9.08 9.01
CA ALA A 36 10.61 -7.63 9.12
C ALA A 36 10.94 -6.91 7.80
N LEU A 37 11.98 -7.36 7.11
CA LEU A 37 12.40 -6.82 5.82
C LEU A 37 11.37 -7.15 4.73
N MET A 38 10.85 -8.37 4.72
CA MET A 38 9.74 -8.78 3.86
C MET A 38 8.47 -7.97 4.13
N GLN A 39 8.11 -7.75 5.41
CA GLN A 39 6.94 -6.95 5.76
C GLN A 39 7.07 -5.49 5.31
N ALA A 40 8.26 -4.90 5.47
CA ALA A 40 8.54 -3.54 5.02
C ALA A 40 8.44 -3.42 3.49
N GLN A 41 8.94 -4.40 2.76
CA GLN A 41 8.83 -4.44 1.31
C GLN A 41 7.38 -4.57 0.86
N LEU A 42 6.62 -5.51 1.43
CA LEU A 42 5.19 -5.69 1.11
C LEU A 42 4.38 -4.43 1.46
N ASN A 43 4.66 -3.78 2.58
CA ASN A 43 4.02 -2.51 2.94
C ASN A 43 4.38 -1.40 1.93
N SER A 44 5.64 -1.32 1.49
CA SER A 44 6.06 -0.37 0.47
C SER A 44 5.39 -0.64 -0.88
N GLU A 45 5.22 -1.90 -1.26
CA GLU A 45 4.53 -2.32 -2.49
C GLU A 45 3.04 -1.98 -2.43
N VAL A 46 2.38 -2.19 -1.28
CA VAL A 46 0.97 -1.81 -1.07
C VAL A 46 0.80 -0.30 -1.10
N MET A 47 1.68 0.46 -0.44
CA MET A 47 1.59 1.92 -0.36
C MET A 47 1.99 2.62 -1.66
N SER A 48 2.81 1.97 -2.51
CA SER A 48 3.18 2.52 -3.82
C SER A 48 2.11 2.30 -4.89
N GLN A 49 1.11 1.46 -4.62
CA GLN A 49 -0.02 1.27 -5.52
C GLN A 49 -1.08 2.36 -5.29
N PRO A 50 -1.52 3.07 -6.35
CA PRO A 50 -2.69 3.93 -6.24
C PRO A 50 -3.91 3.06 -5.91
N PHE A 51 -4.68 3.40 -4.87
CA PHE A 51 -5.98 2.76 -4.60
C PHE A 51 -7.00 3.24 -5.64
N LEU A 52 -6.85 2.74 -6.86
CA LEU A 52 -7.78 2.91 -7.96
C LEU A 52 -8.40 1.53 -8.13
N ALA A 53 -9.61 1.35 -7.60
CA ALA A 53 -10.40 0.15 -7.89
C ALA A 53 -10.77 0.22 -9.37
N GLU A 54 -9.83 -0.15 -10.23
CA GLU A 54 -10.04 -0.23 -11.65
C GLU A 54 -11.17 -1.23 -11.87
N LYS A 55 -12.21 -0.78 -12.57
CA LYS A 55 -13.31 -1.63 -13.00
C LYS A 55 -13.19 -1.87 -14.50
N PRO A 56 -12.22 -2.69 -14.94
CA PRO A 56 -11.91 -2.85 -16.36
C PRO A 56 -13.12 -3.39 -17.14
N GLU A 57 -13.91 -4.29 -16.52
CA GLU A 57 -15.11 -4.85 -17.14
C GLU A 57 -16.18 -3.78 -17.43
N GLU A 58 -16.39 -2.83 -16.52
CA GLU A 58 -17.35 -1.73 -16.72
C GLU A 58 -16.90 -0.81 -17.86
N VAL A 59 -15.59 -0.53 -17.97
CA VAL A 59 -15.02 0.27 -19.07
C VAL A 59 -15.19 -0.44 -20.39
N ASP A 60 -14.83 -1.72 -20.46
CA ASP A 60 -14.89 -2.48 -21.70
C ASP A 60 -16.35 -2.68 -22.16
N ALA A 61 -17.28 -2.89 -21.23
CA ALA A 61 -18.71 -2.94 -21.54
C ALA A 61 -19.22 -1.60 -22.10
N TYR A 62 -18.83 -0.48 -21.49
CA TYR A 62 -19.15 0.85 -22.01
C TYR A 62 -18.61 1.05 -23.43
N ILE A 63 -17.32 0.80 -23.64
CA ILE A 63 -16.65 0.97 -24.94
C ILE A 63 -17.34 0.12 -26.00
N LYS A 64 -17.60 -1.16 -25.70
CA LYS A 64 -18.30 -2.05 -26.62
C LYS A 64 -19.67 -1.47 -27.00
N SER A 65 -20.45 -1.02 -26.02
CA SER A 65 -21.78 -0.45 -26.28
C SER A 65 -21.74 0.81 -27.16
N MET A 66 -20.68 1.62 -27.08
CA MET A 66 -20.53 2.84 -27.87
C MET A 66 -20.04 2.54 -29.29
N LEU A 67 -19.12 1.58 -29.43
CA LEU A 67 -18.67 1.06 -30.72
C LEU A 67 -19.81 0.39 -31.49
N ASP A 68 -20.61 -0.44 -30.82
CA ASP A 68 -21.78 -1.10 -31.43
C ASP A 68 -22.81 -0.08 -31.95
N LYS A 69 -22.87 1.11 -31.32
CA LYS A 69 -23.73 2.23 -31.73
C LYS A 69 -23.09 3.15 -32.77
N ASN A 70 -21.86 2.88 -33.23
CA ASN A 70 -21.09 3.73 -34.13
C ASN A 70 -21.01 5.20 -33.66
N VAL A 71 -20.93 5.44 -32.35
CA VAL A 71 -20.83 6.80 -31.80
C VAL A 71 -19.38 7.22 -31.75
N THR A 72 -18.94 8.16 -32.56
CA THR A 72 -17.56 8.67 -32.47
C THR A 72 -17.28 9.23 -31.07
N PRO A 73 -16.17 8.84 -30.40
CA PRO A 73 -15.78 9.47 -29.14
C PRO A 73 -15.60 10.98 -29.35
N PRO A 74 -15.95 11.82 -28.36
CA PRO A 74 -15.62 13.23 -28.44
C PRO A 74 -14.10 13.39 -28.58
N GLU A 75 -13.69 14.34 -29.41
CA GLU A 75 -12.29 14.77 -29.43
C GLU A 75 -11.93 15.35 -28.06
N TYR A 76 -10.70 15.05 -27.62
CA TYR A 76 -10.02 15.57 -26.43
C TYR A 76 -10.93 16.34 -25.46
N SER A 77 -11.50 15.64 -24.49
CA SER A 77 -12.38 16.24 -23.49
C SER A 77 -11.97 15.81 -22.08
N GLY A 78 -11.48 16.77 -21.29
CA GLY A 78 -11.07 16.56 -19.90
C GLY A 78 -10.04 17.60 -19.47
N SER A 79 -9.92 17.80 -18.16
CA SER A 79 -8.99 18.76 -17.57
C SER A 79 -7.54 18.25 -17.57
N HIS A 80 -7.34 16.94 -17.61
CA HIS A 80 -6.00 16.34 -17.44
C HIS A 80 -5.46 15.61 -18.66
N TRP A 81 -6.20 15.60 -19.77
CA TRP A 81 -5.65 15.14 -21.03
C TRP A 81 -4.48 16.06 -21.41
N ARG A 82 -3.37 15.50 -21.90
CA ARG A 82 -2.18 16.26 -22.29
C ARG A 82 -1.41 15.52 -23.37
N PRO A 83 -0.68 16.22 -24.25
CA PRO A 83 0.27 15.61 -25.17
C PRO A 83 1.19 14.61 -24.46
N GLY A 84 1.28 13.39 -24.97
CA GLY A 84 2.13 12.33 -24.43
C GLY A 84 1.56 11.55 -23.24
N TYR A 85 0.34 11.87 -22.77
CA TYR A 85 -0.31 11.09 -21.71
C TYR A 85 -0.95 9.82 -22.28
N THR A 86 -0.86 8.74 -21.49
CA THR A 86 -1.59 7.50 -21.71
C THR A 86 -2.86 7.48 -20.86
N CYS A 87 -3.77 6.53 -21.13
CA CYS A 87 -4.97 6.40 -20.30
C CYS A 87 -4.63 6.10 -18.84
N ARG A 88 -3.51 5.41 -18.56
CA ARG A 88 -3.09 5.15 -17.19
C ARG A 88 -2.72 6.42 -16.42
N ASP A 89 -2.24 7.45 -17.11
CA ASP A 89 -1.97 8.75 -16.49
C ASP A 89 -3.28 9.43 -16.06
N LEU A 90 -4.34 9.29 -16.86
CA LEU A 90 -5.67 9.82 -16.58
C LEU A 90 -6.40 9.09 -15.46
N LEU A 91 -6.13 7.78 -15.28
CA LEU A 91 -6.73 6.97 -14.22
C LEU A 91 -6.51 7.57 -12.82
N ARG A 92 -5.39 8.28 -12.62
CA ARG A 92 -5.04 8.92 -11.35
C ARG A 92 -5.88 10.15 -11.00
N TYR A 93 -6.50 10.77 -12.00
CA TYR A 93 -7.22 12.03 -11.83
C TYR A 93 -8.73 11.81 -11.81
N ASP A 94 -9.24 11.06 -12.80
CA ASP A 94 -10.66 10.83 -12.94
C ASP A 94 -10.96 9.53 -13.69
N TRP A 95 -11.94 8.79 -13.19
CA TRP A 95 -12.40 7.54 -13.79
C TRP A 95 -13.08 7.75 -15.15
N SER A 96 -13.79 8.86 -15.33
CA SER A 96 -14.46 9.15 -16.60
C SER A 96 -13.46 9.54 -17.69
N GLU A 97 -12.44 10.34 -17.34
CA GLU A 97 -11.33 10.67 -18.24
C GLU A 97 -10.55 9.41 -18.64
N TYR A 98 -10.31 8.49 -17.69
CA TYR A 98 -9.74 7.18 -17.99
C TYR A 98 -10.56 6.39 -19.01
N ARG A 99 -11.86 6.20 -18.73
CA ARG A 99 -12.79 5.49 -19.61
C ARG A 99 -12.86 6.13 -20.99
N ASN A 100 -12.94 7.46 -21.06
CA ASN A 100 -13.00 8.20 -22.31
C ASN A 100 -11.69 8.06 -23.11
N CYS A 101 -10.53 8.08 -22.45
CA CYS A 101 -9.25 7.82 -23.12
C CYS A 101 -9.18 6.40 -23.66
N ARG A 102 -9.58 5.41 -22.85
CA ARG A 102 -9.64 4.00 -23.30
C ARG A 102 -10.55 3.88 -24.53
N TYR A 103 -11.65 4.61 -24.54
CA TYR A 103 -12.56 4.66 -25.68
C TYR A 103 -11.90 5.28 -26.91
N TYR A 104 -11.33 6.48 -26.76
CA TYR A 104 -10.61 7.20 -27.82
C TYR A 104 -9.50 6.35 -28.45
N HIS A 105 -8.65 5.75 -27.62
CA HIS A 105 -7.55 4.91 -28.06
C HIS A 105 -8.05 3.67 -28.81
N ARG A 106 -9.15 3.04 -28.35
CA ARG A 106 -9.74 1.88 -29.05
C ARG A 106 -10.31 2.26 -30.43
N TYR A 107 -10.95 3.43 -30.53
CA TYR A 107 -11.57 3.90 -31.77
C TYR A 107 -10.53 4.40 -32.78
N HIS A 108 -9.56 5.21 -32.35
CA HIS A 108 -8.58 5.86 -33.24
C HIS A 108 -7.26 5.08 -33.40
N GLY A 109 -6.98 4.09 -32.54
CA GLY A 109 -5.73 3.33 -32.55
C GLY A 109 -4.49 4.13 -32.12
N ARG A 110 -4.68 5.29 -31.48
CA ARG A 110 -3.60 6.17 -31.01
C ARG A 110 -3.99 6.88 -29.73
N TYR A 111 -2.99 7.23 -28.93
CA TYR A 111 -3.16 8.16 -27.81
C TYR A 111 -3.24 9.60 -28.31
N TYR A 112 -3.69 10.49 -27.42
CA TYR A 112 -3.60 11.91 -27.68
C TYR A 112 -2.13 12.35 -27.65
N TYR A 113 -1.74 13.15 -28.64
CA TYR A 113 -0.37 13.60 -28.88
C TYR A 113 -0.34 15.13 -29.01
#